data_AF-A0A5B2XEG2-F1
#
_entry.id   AF-A0A5B2XEG2-F1
#
_cell.length_a   1.000
_cell.length_b   1.000
_cell.length_c   1.000
_cell.angle_alpha   90.00
_cell.angle_beta   90.00
_cell.angle_gamma   90.00
#
_symmetry.space_group_name_H-M   'P 1'
#
loop_
_entity.id
_entity.type
_entity.pdbx_description
1 polymer ?
#
loop_
_entity_poly.entity_id
_entity_poly.type
_entity_poly.pdbx_seq_one_letter_code
_entity_poly.pdbx_strand_id
1 'polypeptide(L)'
;MPSTSPRGWPRRGRGFERWRRPVPHVFEYAVLRVIPRIERGECVNVGVLVYSAPLNFLKAAVHLDEARLRALDPTVDLAAVEAQLSSLRAVCAGGPAAGAAGTTTIGRRFRWLTAPRSTIIQAAPAHTGLTDDPERELAHLLRVLVLPPGEVARRP
;
A
#
# COMPACT_ATOMS: atom_id res chain seq x y z
N MET A 1 45.64 -59.37 20.31
CA MET A 1 44.32 -58.70 20.40
C MET A 1 44.31 -57.53 19.43
N PRO A 2 43.53 -57.53 18.33
CA PRO A 2 43.40 -56.35 17.48
C PRO A 2 42.21 -55.51 17.97
N SER A 3 42.46 -54.26 18.36
CA SER A 3 41.41 -53.30 18.69
C SER A 3 40.85 -52.69 17.40
N THR A 4 39.55 -52.89 17.21
CA THR A 4 38.74 -52.30 16.16
C THR A 4 38.50 -50.81 16.43
N SER A 5 39.03 -49.95 15.56
CA SER A 5 38.66 -48.53 15.46
C SER A 5 37.27 -48.40 14.81
N PRO A 6 36.31 -47.64 15.39
CA PRO A 6 35.02 -47.45 14.75
C PRO A 6 35.08 -46.35 13.69
N ARG A 7 34.88 -46.80 12.45
CA ARG A 7 34.35 -46.13 11.25
C ARG A 7 33.84 -44.69 11.48
N GLY A 8 34.55 -43.74 10.88
CA GLY A 8 34.14 -42.35 10.76
C GLY A 8 32.81 -42.20 10.01
N TRP A 9 32.01 -41.24 10.46
CA TRP A 9 30.76 -40.86 9.82
C TRP A 9 31.04 -40.27 8.43
N PRO A 10 30.28 -40.62 7.37
CA PRO A 10 30.43 -39.97 6.09
C PRO A 10 29.97 -38.51 6.22
N ARG A 11 30.88 -37.57 5.92
CA ARG A 11 30.56 -36.15 5.79
C ARG A 11 29.51 -35.97 4.70
N ARG A 12 28.26 -35.73 5.10
CA ARG A 12 27.18 -35.31 4.19
C ARG A 12 27.41 -33.86 3.80
N GLY A 13 28.12 -33.66 2.69
CA GLY A 13 28.10 -32.42 1.93
C GLY A 13 27.02 -32.48 0.84
N ARG A 14 26.42 -31.32 0.57
CA ARG A 14 25.45 -30.98 -0.49
C ARG A 14 23.98 -31.32 -0.21
N GLY A 15 23.19 -30.29 0.13
CA GLY A 15 21.73 -30.41 0.06
C GLY A 15 20.86 -29.32 0.72
N PHE A 16 21.40 -28.42 1.55
CA PHE A 16 20.56 -27.52 2.35
C PHE A 16 20.43 -26.07 1.85
N GLU A 17 21.11 -25.68 0.77
CA GLU A 17 21.07 -24.29 0.28
C GLU A 17 19.79 -23.94 -0.53
N ARG A 18 18.98 -24.94 -0.92
CA ARG A 18 18.03 -24.79 -2.04
C ARG A 18 16.62 -24.28 -1.66
N TRP A 19 16.32 -24.02 -0.39
CA TRP A 19 14.98 -23.51 0.00
C TRP A 19 15.06 -22.48 1.13
N ARG A 20 15.74 -21.35 0.90
CA ARG A 20 15.44 -20.13 1.65
C ARG A 20 14.17 -19.53 1.04
N ARG A 21 13.00 -19.85 1.63
CA ARG A 21 11.79 -19.06 1.35
C ARG A 21 12.10 -17.60 1.73
N PRO A 22 11.79 -16.62 0.88
CA PRO A 22 11.89 -15.21 1.26
C PRO A 22 11.14 -15.01 2.58
N VAL A 23 11.78 -14.37 3.55
CA VAL A 23 11.10 -14.01 4.80
C VAL A 23 10.25 -12.79 4.47
N PRO A 24 8.92 -12.85 4.56
CA PRO A 24 8.08 -11.73 4.17
C PRO A 24 8.32 -10.55 5.13
N HIS A 25 8.24 -9.33 4.58
CA HIS A 25 8.49 -8.10 5.31
C HIS A 25 7.18 -7.45 5.75
N VAL A 26 7.23 -6.79 6.91
CA VAL A 26 6.10 -6.00 7.39
C VAL A 26 5.84 -4.83 6.45
N PHE A 27 4.58 -4.63 6.10
CA PHE A 27 4.09 -3.43 5.45
C PHE A 27 2.88 -2.89 6.19
N GLU A 28 2.61 -1.61 5.99
CA GLU A 28 1.41 -0.93 6.44
C GLU A 28 0.65 -0.42 5.22
N TYR A 29 -0.68 -0.42 5.30
CA TYR A 29 -1.52 0.18 4.27
C TYR A 29 -2.66 0.99 4.86
N ALA A 30 -3.12 1.99 4.12
CA ALA A 30 -4.28 2.80 4.47
C ALA A 30 -5.13 3.05 3.23
N VAL A 31 -6.45 2.97 3.38
CA VAL A 31 -7.39 3.28 2.30
C VAL A 31 -7.60 4.78 2.22
N LEU A 32 -7.50 5.36 1.01
CA LEU A 32 -7.86 6.74 0.73
C LEU A 32 -9.35 6.81 0.40
N ARG A 33 -10.05 7.71 1.08
CA ARG A 33 -11.49 7.92 0.95
C ARG A 33 -11.77 9.37 0.58
N VAL A 34 -12.68 9.58 -0.36
CA VAL A 34 -13.31 10.89 -0.57
C VAL A 34 -14.59 10.91 0.23
N ILE A 35 -14.77 11.99 0.99
CA ILE A 35 -15.99 12.36 1.72
C ILE A 35 -16.52 13.62 1.01
N PRO A 36 -17.44 13.47 0.03
CA PRO A 36 -17.92 14.61 -0.77
C PRO A 36 -18.55 15.71 0.09
N ARG A 37 -19.21 15.32 1.19
CA ARG A 37 -19.86 16.22 2.14
C ARG A 37 -19.51 15.81 3.57
N ILE A 38 -18.64 16.57 4.21
CA ILE A 38 -18.04 16.24 5.51
C ILE A 38 -19.11 16.10 6.60
N GLU A 39 -20.15 16.92 6.56
CA GLU A 39 -21.24 16.93 7.54
C GLU A 39 -22.07 15.64 7.53
N ARG A 40 -22.10 14.93 6.40
CA ARG A 40 -22.83 13.66 6.24
C ARG A 40 -21.95 12.44 6.51
N GLY A 41 -20.64 12.57 6.31
CA GLY A 41 -19.68 11.48 6.53
C GLY A 41 -19.76 10.32 5.52
N GLU A 42 -20.57 10.45 4.46
CA GLU A 42 -20.66 9.47 3.38
C GLU A 42 -19.34 9.45 2.60
N CYS A 43 -18.83 8.26 2.26
CA CYS A 43 -17.51 8.15 1.65
C CYS A 43 -17.41 7.10 0.55
N VAL A 44 -16.47 7.34 -0.37
CA VAL A 44 -16.08 6.40 -1.43
C VAL A 44 -14.59 6.13 -1.29
N ASN A 45 -14.20 4.86 -1.29
CA ASN A 45 -12.79 4.49 -1.41
C ASN A 45 -12.31 4.88 -2.80
N VAL A 46 -11.23 5.65 -2.89
CA VAL A 46 -10.65 6.12 -4.16
C VAL A 46 -9.20 5.69 -4.33
N GLY A 47 -8.61 5.03 -3.34
CA GLY A 47 -7.23 4.58 -3.45
C GLY A 47 -6.71 3.88 -2.22
N VAL A 48 -5.45 3.48 -2.30
CA VAL A 48 -4.72 2.79 -1.25
C VAL A 48 -3.28 3.33 -1.20
N LEU A 49 -2.78 3.49 0.01
CA LEU A 49 -1.37 3.76 0.33
C LEU A 49 -0.74 2.50 0.86
N VAL A 50 0.46 2.16 0.38
CA VAL A 50 1.26 1.05 0.93
C VAL A 50 2.63 1.59 1.29
N TYR A 51 3.10 1.23 2.50
CA TYR A 51 4.39 1.59 3.05
C TYR A 51 5.10 0.35 3.61
N SER A 52 6.37 0.17 3.29
CA SER A 52 7.21 -0.85 3.92
C SER A 52 8.60 -0.27 4.17
N ALA A 53 8.96 -0.14 5.46
CA ALA A 53 10.29 0.34 5.84
C ALA A 53 11.41 -0.63 5.37
N PRO A 54 11.30 -1.96 5.59
CA PRO A 54 12.34 -2.91 5.17
C PRO A 54 12.59 -2.91 3.66
N LEU A 55 11.55 -2.63 2.86
CA LEU A 55 11.62 -2.62 1.40
C LEU A 55 11.75 -1.22 0.80
N ASN A 56 11.97 -0.19 1.64
CA ASN A 56 12.08 1.21 1.23
C ASN A 56 10.96 1.66 0.28
N PHE A 57 9.73 1.26 0.59
CA PHE A 57 8.58 1.40 -0.30
C PHE A 57 7.56 2.37 0.26
N LEU A 58 7.10 3.33 -0.56
CA LEU A 58 5.90 4.13 -0.31
C LEU A 58 5.28 4.53 -1.64
N LYS A 59 4.07 4.03 -1.91
CA LYS A 59 3.32 4.37 -3.11
C LYS A 59 1.83 4.46 -2.81
N ALA A 60 1.15 5.25 -3.65
CA ALA A 60 -0.30 5.32 -3.70
C ALA A 60 -0.78 4.79 -5.05
N ALA A 61 -1.84 3.98 -5.03
CA ALA A 61 -2.62 3.67 -6.22
C ALA A 61 -4.03 4.22 -6.00
N VAL A 62 -4.59 4.90 -7.00
CA VAL A 62 -5.89 5.56 -6.89
C VAL A 62 -6.70 5.33 -8.15
N HIS A 63 -8.00 5.24 -7.98
CA HIS A 63 -9.01 5.11 -9.01
C HIS A 63 -10.21 5.96 -8.58
N LEU A 64 -10.56 6.95 -9.42
CA LEU A 64 -11.65 7.88 -9.17
C LEU A 64 -12.88 7.45 -9.97
N ASP A 65 -13.88 6.91 -9.30
CA ASP A 65 -15.19 6.66 -9.89
C ASP A 65 -16.05 7.92 -9.71
N GLU A 66 -16.04 8.77 -10.74
CA GLU A 66 -16.77 10.04 -10.71
C GLU A 66 -18.29 9.85 -10.58
N ALA A 67 -18.84 8.80 -11.19
CA ALA A 67 -20.27 8.53 -11.16
C ALA A 67 -20.72 8.18 -9.74
N ARG A 68 -19.93 7.37 -9.03
CA ARG A 68 -20.19 7.01 -7.64
C ARG A 68 -20.08 8.20 -6.69
N LEU A 69 -19.14 9.12 -6.93
CA LEU A 69 -19.05 10.35 -6.15
C LEU A 69 -20.24 11.28 -6.37
N ARG A 70 -20.61 11.52 -7.64
CA ARG A 70 -21.76 12.36 -7.99
C ARG A 70 -23.09 11.77 -7.49
N ALA A 71 -23.17 10.44 -7.32
CA ALA A 71 -24.33 9.80 -6.72
C ALA A 71 -24.50 10.14 -5.23
N LEU A 72 -23.40 10.38 -4.49
CA LEU A 72 -23.46 10.83 -3.09
C LEU A 72 -23.66 12.35 -2.98
N ASP A 73 -22.96 13.12 -3.81
CA ASP A 73 -23.12 14.56 -3.89
C ASP A 73 -23.00 15.05 -5.34
N PRO A 74 -24.11 15.44 -6.00
CA PRO A 74 -24.09 15.94 -7.38
C PRO A 74 -23.24 17.21 -7.57
N THR A 75 -22.94 17.93 -6.48
CA THR A 75 -22.21 19.20 -6.48
C THR A 75 -20.72 19.05 -6.15
N VAL A 76 -20.21 17.81 -6.02
CA VAL A 76 -18.80 17.54 -5.73
C VAL A 76 -17.86 18.17 -6.77
N ASP A 77 -16.85 18.91 -6.30
CA ASP A 77 -15.79 19.45 -7.16
C ASP A 77 -14.74 18.38 -7.45
N LEU A 78 -14.90 17.68 -8.58
CA LEU A 78 -13.99 16.62 -8.98
C LEU A 78 -12.60 17.14 -9.35
N ALA A 79 -12.48 18.36 -9.87
CA ALA A 79 -11.18 18.93 -10.20
C ALA A 79 -10.36 19.17 -8.92
N ALA A 80 -11.00 19.65 -7.86
CA ALA A 80 -10.37 19.77 -6.54
C ALA A 80 -9.96 18.39 -5.97
N VAL A 81 -10.80 17.37 -6.13
CA VAL A 81 -10.47 15.99 -5.73
C VAL A 81 -9.24 15.47 -6.47
N GLU A 82 -9.19 15.61 -7.79
CA GLU A 82 -8.06 15.17 -8.61
C GLU A 82 -6.76 15.91 -8.27
N ALA A 83 -6.84 17.22 -8.05
CA ALA A 83 -5.70 18.02 -7.63
C ALA A 83 -5.15 17.52 -6.28
N GLN A 84 -6.03 17.27 -5.31
CA GLN A 84 -5.62 16.78 -3.99
C GLN A 84 -5.03 15.36 -4.05
N LEU A 85 -5.60 14.46 -4.88
CA LEU A 85 -5.04 13.13 -5.13
C LEU A 85 -3.65 13.21 -5.79
N SER A 86 -3.46 14.15 -6.70
CA SER A 86 -2.18 14.39 -7.37
C SER A 86 -1.11 14.90 -6.40
N SER A 87 -1.46 15.85 -5.51
CA SER A 87 -0.57 16.29 -4.43
C SER A 87 -0.19 15.14 -3.50
N LEU A 88 -1.13 14.25 -3.17
CA LEU A 88 -0.87 13.09 -2.34
C LEU A 88 0.13 12.11 -3.00
N ARG A 89 -0.04 11.84 -4.29
CA ARG A 89 0.91 11.03 -5.09
C ARG A 89 2.30 11.68 -5.11
N ALA A 90 2.38 13.01 -5.26
CA ALA A 90 3.64 13.73 -5.20
C ALA A 90 4.34 13.52 -3.84
N VAL A 91 3.60 13.58 -2.73
CA VAL A 91 4.16 13.30 -1.39
C VAL A 91 4.68 11.87 -1.25
N CYS A 92 4.06 10.89 -1.89
CA CYS A 92 4.60 9.53 -1.92
C CYS A 92 5.97 9.49 -2.62
N ALA A 93 6.05 10.08 -3.82
CA ALA A 93 7.27 10.17 -4.62
C ALA A 93 8.40 10.95 -3.91
N GLY A 94 8.02 11.95 -3.11
CA GLY A 94 8.96 12.86 -2.45
C GLY A 94 9.52 13.93 -3.41
N GLY A 95 10.56 14.63 -2.96
CA GLY A 95 11.21 15.68 -3.76
C GLY A 95 10.47 17.03 -3.73
N PRO A 96 10.90 18.01 -4.56
CA PRO A 96 10.43 19.39 -4.46
C PRO A 96 8.91 19.56 -4.68
N ALA A 97 8.32 18.73 -5.56
CA ALA A 97 6.89 18.77 -5.88
C ALA A 97 5.98 18.39 -4.68
N ALA A 98 6.54 17.74 -3.66
CA ALA A 98 5.83 17.37 -2.44
C ALA A 98 5.89 18.44 -1.32
N GLY A 99 6.46 19.62 -1.62
CA GLY A 99 6.64 20.69 -0.64
C GLY A 99 7.47 20.24 0.56
N ALA A 100 7.15 20.78 1.75
CA ALA A 100 7.88 20.49 2.98
C ALA A 100 7.89 19.01 3.38
N ALA A 101 6.87 18.22 3.00
CA ALA A 101 6.84 16.79 3.28
C ALA A 101 7.85 16.02 2.41
N GLY A 102 8.16 16.53 1.22
CA GLY A 102 9.01 15.87 0.22
C GLY A 102 10.45 15.63 0.63
N THR A 103 10.96 16.42 1.57
CA THR A 103 12.34 16.34 2.08
C THR A 103 12.47 15.43 3.31
N THR A 104 11.36 14.87 3.80
CA THR A 104 11.35 14.01 4.98
C THR A 104 11.54 12.53 4.65
N THR A 105 11.83 11.70 5.65
CA THR A 105 11.96 10.24 5.48
C THR A 105 10.64 9.62 5.00
N ILE A 106 10.72 8.48 4.29
CA ILE A 106 9.53 7.79 3.77
C ILE A 106 8.52 7.49 4.88
N GLY A 107 8.98 7.01 6.04
CA GLY A 107 8.10 6.77 7.19
C GLY A 107 7.39 8.04 7.67
N ARG A 108 8.08 9.19 7.72
CA ARG A 108 7.47 10.48 8.10
C ARG A 108 6.44 10.94 7.06
N ARG A 109 6.69 10.71 5.77
CA ARG A 109 5.71 10.98 4.71
C ARG A 109 4.48 10.10 4.84
N PHE A 110 4.63 8.81 5.09
CA PHE A 110 3.49 7.92 5.33
C PHE A 110 2.65 8.38 6.53
N ARG A 111 3.29 8.67 7.67
CA ARG A 111 2.57 9.17 8.87
C ARG A 111 1.87 10.51 8.61
N TRP A 112 2.48 11.40 7.83
CA TRP A 112 1.86 12.67 7.42
C TRP A 112 0.62 12.43 6.53
N LEU A 113 0.72 11.49 5.59
CA LEU A 113 -0.37 11.11 4.69
C LEU A 113 -1.55 10.46 5.41
N THR A 114 -1.28 9.67 6.45
CA THR A 114 -2.30 8.96 7.23
C THR A 114 -2.83 9.75 8.44
N ALA A 115 -2.28 10.93 8.71
CA ALA A 115 -2.74 11.76 9.81
C ALA A 115 -4.21 12.20 9.57
N PRO A 116 -5.06 12.26 10.61
CA PRO A 116 -6.41 12.82 10.49
C PRO A 116 -6.37 14.25 9.96
N ARG A 117 -7.18 14.55 8.94
CA ARG A 117 -7.28 15.87 8.31
C ARG A 117 -8.74 16.20 8.05
N SER A 118 -9.15 17.43 8.34
CA SER A 118 -10.48 17.95 8.00
C SER A 118 -10.55 18.34 6.52
N THR A 119 -10.22 17.41 5.64
CA THR A 119 -10.27 17.59 4.17
C THR A 119 -11.21 16.56 3.56
N ILE A 120 -11.68 16.82 2.33
CA ILE A 120 -12.55 15.89 1.59
C ILE A 120 -11.86 14.55 1.31
N ILE A 121 -10.53 14.52 1.16
CA ILE A 121 -9.77 13.26 1.10
C ILE A 121 -9.19 12.92 2.46
N GLN A 122 -9.50 11.74 2.96
CA GLN A 122 -9.05 11.24 4.25
C GLN A 122 -8.47 9.83 4.12
N ALA A 123 -7.48 9.52 4.96
CA ALA A 123 -6.98 8.16 5.10
C ALA A 123 -7.77 7.44 6.19
N ALA A 124 -8.20 6.21 5.91
CA ALA A 124 -8.69 5.29 6.93
C ALA A 124 -7.54 4.89 7.88
N PRO A 125 -7.85 4.34 9.08
CA PRO A 125 -6.83 3.78 9.96
C PRO A 125 -5.90 2.82 9.23
N ALA A 126 -4.60 2.91 9.53
CA ALA A 126 -3.62 2.05 8.93
C ALA A 126 -3.75 0.61 9.46
N HIS A 127 -3.53 -0.34 8.57
CA HIS A 127 -3.49 -1.78 8.85
C HIS A 127 -2.12 -2.33 8.52
N THR A 128 -1.73 -3.46 9.13
CA THR A 128 -0.45 -4.12 8.90
C THR A 128 -0.63 -5.44 8.15
N GLY A 129 0.39 -5.83 7.39
CA GLY A 129 0.46 -7.11 6.71
C GLY A 129 1.90 -7.56 6.48
N LEU A 130 2.05 -8.71 5.82
CA LEU A 130 3.33 -9.30 5.43
C LEU A 130 3.37 -9.48 3.91
N THR A 131 4.44 -9.00 3.27
CA THR A 131 4.64 -9.15 1.83
C THR A 131 6.12 -9.24 1.47
N ASP A 132 6.43 -9.98 0.42
CA ASP A 132 7.72 -9.95 -0.28
C ASP A 132 7.71 -9.01 -1.50
N ASP A 133 6.52 -8.61 -1.96
CA ASP A 133 6.30 -7.73 -3.11
C ASP A 133 5.23 -6.66 -2.79
N PRO A 134 5.63 -5.47 -2.30
CA PRO A 134 4.71 -4.41 -1.93
C PRO A 134 4.05 -3.75 -3.15
N GLU A 135 4.62 -3.86 -4.35
CA GLU A 135 4.00 -3.36 -5.59
C GLU A 135 2.81 -4.24 -5.97
N ARG A 136 3.00 -5.57 -5.94
CA ARG A 136 1.93 -6.53 -6.16
C ARG A 136 0.83 -6.40 -5.13
N GLU A 137 1.20 -6.17 -3.87
CA GLU A 137 0.25 -5.95 -2.79
C GLU A 137 -0.56 -4.66 -2.98
N LEU A 138 0.10 -3.57 -3.39
CA LEU A 138 -0.59 -2.32 -3.75
C LEU A 138 -1.64 -2.54 -4.85
N ALA A 139 -1.28 -3.26 -5.91
CA ALA A 139 -2.20 -3.57 -6.99
C ALA A 139 -3.35 -4.50 -6.52
N HIS A 140 -3.06 -5.43 -5.61
CA HIS A 140 -4.09 -6.30 -5.02
C HIS A 140 -5.09 -5.51 -4.17
N LEU A 141 -4.60 -4.67 -3.26
CA LEU A 141 -5.42 -3.84 -2.38
C LEU A 141 -6.29 -2.87 -3.17
N LEU A 142 -5.76 -2.27 -4.25
CA LEU A 142 -6.56 -1.43 -5.15
C LEU A 142 -7.74 -2.22 -5.73
N ARG A 143 -7.48 -3.44 -6.26
CA ARG A 143 -8.52 -4.27 -6.86
C ARG A 143 -9.63 -4.66 -5.88
N VAL A 144 -9.28 -5.00 -4.64
CA VAL A 144 -10.26 -5.54 -3.68
C VAL A 144 -10.95 -4.47 -2.82
N LEU A 145 -10.33 -3.30 -2.65
CA LEU A 145 -10.85 -2.23 -1.77
C LEU A 145 -11.42 -1.02 -2.52
N VAL A 146 -11.05 -0.83 -3.79
CA VAL A 146 -11.35 0.41 -4.53
C VAL A 146 -12.11 0.12 -5.82
N LEU A 147 -11.60 -0.78 -6.67
CA LEU A 147 -12.20 -1.02 -7.99
C LEU A 147 -13.59 -1.66 -7.88
N PRO A 148 -14.49 -1.41 -8.85
CA PRO A 148 -15.81 -2.02 -8.87
C PRO A 148 -15.75 -3.56 -8.89
N PRO A 149 -16.64 -4.26 -8.16
CA PRO A 149 -16.76 -5.71 -8.22
C PRO A 149 -17.29 -6.12 -9.60
N GLY A 150 -16.40 -6.61 -10.47
CA GLY A 150 -16.74 -7.04 -11.83
C GLY A 150 -15.59 -7.05 -12.82
N GLU A 151 -14.50 -6.31 -12.55
CA GLU A 151 -13.28 -6.37 -13.38
C GLU A 151 -12.41 -7.61 -13.11
N VAL A 152 -12.69 -8.33 -12.01
CA VAL A 152 -11.94 -9.52 -11.58
C VAL A 152 -12.36 -10.80 -12.33
N ALA A 153 -13.46 -10.76 -13.10
CA ALA A 153 -14.08 -11.94 -13.72
C ALA A 153 -13.96 -12.03 -15.25
N ARG A 154 -13.12 -11.22 -15.90
CA ARG A 154 -12.82 -11.37 -17.34
C ARG A 154 -11.36 -11.78 -17.54
N ARG A 155 -11.07 -13.05 -17.23
CA ARG A 155 -9.99 -13.78 -17.92
C ARG A 155 -10.64 -14.57 -19.06
N PRO A 156 -10.15 -14.48 -20.30
CA PRO A 156 -10.58 -15.37 -21.37
C PRO A 156 -10.25 -16.83 -21.04
#